data_AF-A0A1E5BG84-F1
#
_entry.id   AF-A0A1E5BG84-F1
#
_cell.length_a   1.000
_cell.length_b   1.000
_cell.length_c   1.000
_cell.angle_alpha   90.00
_cell.angle_beta   90.00
_cell.angle_gamma   90.00
#
_symmetry.space_group_name_H-M   'P 1'
#
loop_
_entity.id
_entity.type
_entity.pdbx_description
1 polymer ?
#
loop_
_entity_poly.entity_id
_entity_poly.type
_entity_poly.pdbx_seq_one_letter_code
_entity_poly.pdbx_strand_id
1 'polypeptide(L)'
;MRNSMKKQGGFGYILPLVVMAILASSALLDTLMFTKEVKRYDHFVKNTTDKVVEIVKSAWTFHLDDLNNEPDPTSINRWPENTDSLYAVNYLEQCDPLASCIEINRTLWDSPIEFERFVPQDVTDPLNPIDLPAKIRFTIDTSGATDNGAGDIGLAMELASHFPAGSVIGTEISFSVSRPAVDIAHNALTRTDGTNLPTAHWDFDGFNITEMGDMNFKDYIGGDGTPVSLRDSVFDTISLYSHGSYINKPSCPAGSISKIYLGMSQLVGRNSKAVKMGSFQTYATDSGSRWMVNIRYYTQNTSGVGYWEYPDGNNGKALAFTRCETI
;
A
#
# COMPACT_ATOMS: atom_id res chain seq x y z
N MET A 1 -97.24 4.87 -27.67
CA MET A 1 -96.04 4.26 -28.27
C MET A 1 -94.80 4.87 -27.63
N ARG A 2 -94.17 4.17 -26.68
CA ARG A 2 -92.89 4.57 -26.06
C ARG A 2 -92.10 3.30 -25.79
N ASN A 3 -91.30 2.86 -26.76
CA ASN A 3 -90.29 1.82 -26.60
C ASN A 3 -88.93 2.52 -26.80
N SER A 4 -88.17 2.70 -25.72
CA SER A 4 -87.05 1.83 -25.35
C SER A 4 -85.78 2.13 -26.15
N MET A 5 -85.07 3.19 -25.74
CA MET A 5 -83.63 3.31 -25.96
C MET A 5 -82.93 2.86 -24.67
N LYS A 6 -82.70 1.55 -24.54
CA LYS A 6 -81.70 0.97 -23.63
C LYS A 6 -80.65 0.27 -24.50
N LYS A 7 -79.52 0.94 -24.73
CA LYS A 7 -78.26 0.46 -25.36
C LYS A 7 -77.37 1.71 -25.46
N GLN A 8 -76.16 1.83 -24.94
CA GLN A 8 -75.11 0.91 -24.50
C GLN A 8 -74.32 1.59 -23.36
N GLY A 9 -74.44 1.11 -22.11
CA GLY A 9 -73.64 1.62 -20.98
C GLY A 9 -72.29 0.92 -20.78
N GLY A 10 -72.05 -0.20 -21.48
CA GLY A 10 -70.85 -1.02 -21.31
C GLY A 10 -69.60 -0.49 -22.02
N PHE A 11 -69.74 0.32 -23.07
CA PHE A 11 -68.60 0.80 -23.85
C PHE A 11 -67.80 1.92 -23.16
N GLY A 12 -68.41 2.66 -22.24
CA GLY A 12 -67.77 3.77 -21.51
C GLY A 12 -66.69 3.32 -20.52
N TYR A 13 -66.76 2.07 -20.03
CA TYR A 13 -65.78 1.52 -19.08
C TYR A 13 -64.71 0.66 -19.76
N ILE A 14 -64.95 0.15 -20.97
CA ILE A 14 -63.99 -0.67 -21.71
C ILE A 14 -62.84 0.20 -22.24
N LEU A 15 -63.13 1.39 -22.77
CA LEU A 15 -62.11 2.28 -23.32
C LEU A 15 -61.03 2.70 -22.29
N PRO A 16 -61.36 3.19 -21.08
CA PRO A 16 -60.35 3.56 -20.09
C PRO A 16 -59.56 2.35 -19.55
N LEU A 17 -60.19 1.17 -19.46
CA LEU A 17 -59.51 -0.07 -19.07
C LEU A 17 -58.47 -0.51 -20.11
N VAL A 18 -58.80 -0.41 -21.40
CA VAL A 18 -57.87 -0.71 -22.49
C VAL A 18 -56.71 0.28 -22.50
N VAL A 19 -56.97 1.58 -22.30
CA VAL A 19 -55.90 2.60 -22.23
C VAL A 19 -54.98 2.36 -21.02
N MET A 20 -55.53 2.05 -19.85
CA MET A 20 -54.73 1.71 -18.66
C MET A 20 -53.90 0.44 -18.86
N ALA A 21 -54.46 -0.58 -19.53
CA ALA A 21 -53.71 -1.79 -19.85
C ALA A 21 -52.55 -1.52 -20.81
N ILE A 22 -52.75 -0.65 -21.82
CA ILE A 22 -51.69 -0.25 -22.75
C ILE A 22 -50.59 0.52 -22.00
N LEU A 23 -50.96 1.51 -21.18
CA LEU A 23 -49.99 2.30 -20.40
C LEU A 23 -49.21 1.44 -19.38
N ALA A 24 -49.87 0.50 -18.72
CA ALA A 24 -49.20 -0.44 -17.82
C ALA A 24 -48.25 -1.36 -18.59
N SER A 25 -48.66 -1.84 -19.77
CA SER A 25 -47.82 -2.70 -20.61
C SER A 25 -46.61 -1.94 -21.18
N SER A 26 -46.75 -0.67 -21.57
CA SER A 26 -45.63 0.14 -22.05
C SER A 26 -44.64 0.42 -20.92
N ALA A 27 -45.12 0.82 -19.73
CA ALA A 27 -44.25 1.04 -18.58
C ALA A 27 -43.50 -0.23 -18.14
N LEU A 28 -44.14 -1.40 -18.21
CA LEU A 28 -43.49 -2.69 -17.95
C LEU A 28 -42.43 -3.03 -19.01
N LEU A 29 -42.72 -2.78 -20.29
CA LEU A 29 -41.74 -2.99 -21.36
C LEU A 29 -40.54 -2.06 -21.22
N ASP A 30 -40.76 -0.78 -20.93
CA ASP A 30 -39.70 0.21 -20.76
C ASP A 30 -38.79 -0.15 -19.57
N THR A 31 -39.37 -0.59 -18.45
CA THR A 31 -38.59 -1.02 -17.27
C THR A 31 -37.80 -2.31 -17.54
N LEU A 32 -38.36 -3.26 -18.30
CA LEU A 32 -37.65 -4.48 -18.70
C LEU A 32 -36.51 -4.19 -19.69
N MET A 33 -36.69 -3.25 -20.62
CA MET A 33 -35.62 -2.84 -21.54
C MET A 33 -34.49 -2.13 -20.77
N PHE A 34 -34.83 -1.18 -19.90
CA PHE A 34 -33.85 -0.46 -19.08
C PHE A 34 -33.03 -1.43 -18.19
N THR A 35 -33.68 -2.39 -17.53
CA THR A 35 -32.97 -3.37 -16.69
C THR A 35 -32.06 -4.31 -17.49
N LYS A 36 -32.42 -4.63 -18.74
CA LYS A 36 -31.57 -5.42 -19.64
C LYS A 36 -30.35 -4.62 -20.11
N GLU A 37 -30.53 -3.35 -20.45
CA GLU A 37 -29.44 -2.47 -20.87
C GLU A 37 -28.44 -2.23 -19.76
N VAL A 38 -28.91 -1.94 -18.53
CA VAL A 38 -28.03 -1.77 -17.36
C VAL A 38 -27.21 -3.03 -17.09
N LYS A 39 -27.83 -4.22 -17.12
CA LYS A 39 -27.08 -5.48 -16.91
C LYS A 39 -26.04 -5.76 -18.00
N ARG A 40 -26.34 -5.42 -19.25
CA ARG A 40 -25.40 -5.54 -20.37
C ARG A 40 -24.20 -4.61 -20.15
N TYR A 41 -24.49 -3.37 -19.76
CA TYR A 41 -23.49 -2.35 -19.48
C TYR A 41 -22.57 -2.73 -18.32
N ASP A 42 -23.13 -3.15 -17.18
CA ASP A 42 -22.36 -3.64 -16.03
C ASP A 42 -21.46 -4.83 -16.41
N HIS A 43 -21.96 -5.73 -17.25
CA HIS A 43 -21.19 -6.87 -17.73
C HIS A 43 -20.03 -6.44 -18.63
N PHE A 44 -20.25 -5.45 -19.51
CA PHE A 44 -19.21 -4.88 -20.37
C PHE A 44 -18.10 -4.21 -19.57
N VAL A 45 -18.49 -3.37 -18.61
CA VAL A 45 -17.56 -2.69 -17.71
C VAL A 45 -16.76 -3.71 -16.92
N LYS A 46 -17.44 -4.63 -16.23
CA LYS A 46 -16.77 -5.63 -15.39
C LYS A 46 -15.79 -6.50 -16.18
N ASN A 47 -16.22 -7.06 -17.31
CA ASN A 47 -15.37 -7.95 -18.10
C ASN A 47 -14.14 -7.22 -18.65
N THR A 48 -14.31 -6.00 -19.13
CA THR A 48 -13.19 -5.19 -19.65
C THR A 48 -12.22 -4.84 -18.53
N THR A 49 -12.73 -4.43 -17.37
CA THR A 49 -11.91 -4.13 -16.19
C THR A 49 -11.15 -5.36 -15.70
N ASP A 50 -11.79 -6.53 -15.63
CA ASP A 50 -11.15 -7.78 -15.21
C ASP A 50 -10.00 -8.16 -16.16
N LYS A 51 -10.20 -8.05 -17.48
CA LYS A 51 -9.14 -8.28 -18.50
C LYS A 51 -7.96 -7.32 -18.34
N VAL A 52 -8.24 -6.02 -18.18
CA VAL A 52 -7.20 -5.01 -17.96
C VAL A 52 -6.41 -5.31 -16.70
N VAL A 53 -7.09 -5.63 -15.59
CA VAL A 53 -6.43 -5.96 -14.31
C VAL A 53 -5.52 -7.19 -14.46
N GLU A 54 -5.93 -8.18 -15.23
CA GLU A 54 -5.12 -9.37 -15.51
C GLU A 54 -3.90 -9.06 -16.39
N ILE A 55 -4.04 -8.21 -17.42
CA ILE A 55 -2.89 -7.72 -18.21
C ILE A 55 -1.93 -6.93 -17.32
N VAL A 56 -2.44 -6.06 -16.45
CA VAL A 56 -1.62 -5.26 -15.51
C VAL A 56 -0.85 -6.16 -14.54
N LYS A 57 -1.52 -7.17 -13.96
CA LYS A 57 -0.86 -8.14 -13.08
C LYS A 57 0.25 -8.89 -13.80
N SER A 58 -0.02 -9.33 -15.03
CA SER A 58 0.95 -10.04 -15.87
C SER A 58 2.14 -9.16 -16.23
N ALA A 59 1.90 -7.88 -16.56
CA ALA A 59 2.94 -6.91 -16.81
C ALA A 59 3.80 -6.62 -15.57
N TRP A 60 3.20 -6.60 -14.37
CA TRP A 60 3.97 -6.51 -13.12
C TRP A 60 4.80 -7.76 -12.85
N THR A 61 4.28 -8.96 -13.09
CA THR A 61 5.05 -10.20 -12.95
C THR A 61 6.25 -10.20 -13.90
N PHE A 62 6.04 -9.81 -15.17
CA PHE A 62 7.13 -9.62 -16.13
C PHE A 62 8.18 -8.63 -15.60
N HIS A 63 7.73 -7.48 -15.09
CA HIS A 63 8.63 -6.44 -14.56
C HIS A 63 9.48 -6.91 -13.37
N LEU A 64 8.92 -7.78 -12.54
CA LEU A 64 9.61 -8.36 -11.39
C LEU A 64 10.61 -9.45 -11.81
N ASP A 65 10.23 -10.31 -12.75
CA ASP A 65 11.04 -11.44 -13.19
C ASP A 65 12.22 -11.02 -14.09
N ASP A 66 12.08 -9.91 -14.83
CA ASP A 66 13.13 -9.38 -15.72
C ASP A 66 14.30 -8.69 -14.99
N LEU A 67 14.32 -8.75 -13.65
CA LEU A 67 15.37 -8.19 -12.79
C LEU A 67 16.80 -8.62 -13.21
N ASN A 68 16.97 -9.85 -13.68
CA ASN A 68 18.29 -10.37 -14.04
C ASN A 68 18.81 -9.83 -15.38
N ASN A 69 17.91 -9.43 -16.30
CA ASN A 69 18.29 -8.91 -17.61
C ASN A 69 18.35 -7.38 -17.61
N GLU A 70 17.44 -6.71 -16.91
CA GLU A 70 17.39 -5.26 -16.74
C GLU A 70 17.37 -4.90 -15.24
N PRO A 71 18.55 -4.75 -14.62
CA PRO A 71 18.66 -4.46 -13.19
C PRO A 71 18.07 -3.10 -12.80
N ASP A 72 18.01 -2.13 -13.72
CA ASP A 72 17.47 -0.81 -13.44
C ASP A 72 15.93 -0.83 -13.36
N PRO A 73 15.33 -0.61 -12.16
CA PRO A 73 13.88 -0.63 -11.98
C PRO A 73 13.17 0.61 -12.56
N THR A 74 13.92 1.57 -13.10
CA THR A 74 13.38 2.75 -13.78
C THR A 74 13.43 2.63 -15.30
N SER A 75 14.14 1.62 -15.82
CA SER A 75 14.31 1.38 -17.25
C SER A 75 12.98 1.02 -17.93
N ILE A 76 12.80 1.56 -19.13
CA ILE A 76 11.67 1.24 -20.00
C ILE A 76 11.70 -0.23 -20.45
N ASN A 77 12.88 -0.84 -20.56
CA ASN A 77 13.03 -2.22 -21.04
C ASN A 77 12.51 -3.25 -20.05
N ARG A 78 12.37 -2.87 -18.78
CA ARG A 78 11.83 -3.73 -17.73
C ARG A 78 10.32 -3.95 -17.84
N TRP A 79 9.65 -3.17 -18.69
CA TRP A 79 8.24 -3.40 -19.02
C TRP A 79 8.13 -4.21 -20.31
N PRO A 80 7.12 -5.10 -20.42
CA PRO A 80 6.84 -5.78 -21.68
C PRO A 80 6.59 -4.74 -22.79
N GLU A 81 6.99 -5.07 -24.01
CA GLU A 81 6.80 -4.16 -25.15
C GLU A 81 5.32 -4.05 -25.54
N ASN A 82 4.60 -5.17 -25.45
CA ASN A 82 3.21 -5.32 -25.84
C ASN A 82 2.62 -6.60 -25.23
N THR A 83 1.34 -6.86 -25.49
CA THR A 83 0.64 -8.08 -25.06
C THR A 83 1.25 -9.36 -25.63
N ASP A 84 1.78 -9.33 -26.85
CA ASP A 84 2.46 -10.50 -27.46
C ASP A 84 3.68 -10.95 -26.66
N SER A 85 4.41 -9.99 -26.08
CA SER A 85 5.55 -10.27 -25.21
C SER A 85 5.12 -11.07 -23.97
N LEU A 86 3.92 -10.81 -23.44
CA LEU A 86 3.37 -11.53 -22.28
C LEU A 86 2.88 -12.93 -22.64
N TYR A 87 2.35 -13.12 -23.86
CA TYR A 87 2.01 -14.45 -24.37
C TYR A 87 3.27 -15.32 -24.59
N ALA A 88 4.33 -14.74 -25.16
CA ALA A 88 5.54 -15.47 -25.51
C ALA A 88 6.24 -16.13 -24.30
N VAL A 89 6.10 -15.53 -23.12
CA VAL A 89 6.67 -16.01 -21.85
C VAL A 89 5.64 -16.69 -20.95
N ASN A 90 4.43 -16.93 -21.44
CA ASN A 90 3.32 -17.59 -20.73
C ASN A 90 2.82 -16.86 -19.46
N TYR A 91 2.91 -15.53 -19.41
CA TYR A 91 2.20 -14.78 -18.35
C TYR A 91 0.71 -14.61 -18.66
N LEU A 92 0.34 -14.67 -19.94
CA LEU A 92 -1.03 -14.67 -20.42
C LEU A 92 -1.32 -15.96 -21.18
N GLU A 93 -2.53 -16.49 -21.04
CA GLU A 93 -2.99 -17.66 -21.78
C GLU A 93 -3.61 -17.23 -23.11
N GLN A 94 -3.16 -17.84 -24.21
CA GLN A 94 -3.76 -17.60 -25.53
C GLN A 94 -5.14 -18.26 -25.60
N CYS A 95 -6.11 -17.56 -26.18
CA CYS A 95 -7.40 -18.18 -26.47
C CYS A 95 -7.21 -19.32 -27.48
N ASP A 96 -7.76 -20.49 -27.17
CA ASP A 96 -7.88 -21.57 -28.15
C ASP A 96 -8.83 -21.12 -29.27
N PRO A 97 -8.39 -21.05 -30.55
CA PRO A 97 -9.25 -20.64 -31.67
C PRO A 97 -10.42 -21.60 -31.92
N LEU A 98 -10.41 -22.80 -31.33
CA LEU A 98 -11.53 -23.74 -31.38
C LEU A 98 -12.56 -23.51 -30.26
N ALA A 99 -12.23 -22.71 -29.25
CA ALA A 99 -13.14 -22.26 -28.22
C ALA A 99 -13.71 -20.88 -28.59
N SER A 100 -14.96 -20.60 -28.22
CA SER A 100 -15.57 -19.26 -28.31
C SER A 100 -15.02 -18.30 -27.25
N CYS A 101 -13.68 -18.19 -27.21
CA CYS A 101 -12.91 -17.36 -26.31
C CYS A 101 -12.63 -16.01 -26.98
N ILE A 102 -12.71 -14.92 -26.21
CA ILE A 102 -12.36 -13.57 -26.66
C ILE A 102 -11.00 -13.25 -26.06
N GLU A 103 -10.02 -12.94 -26.90
CA GLU A 103 -8.65 -12.64 -26.49
C GLU A 103 -8.60 -11.58 -25.38
N ILE A 104 -7.62 -11.68 -24.48
CA ILE A 104 -7.54 -10.79 -23.31
C ILE A 104 -7.27 -9.33 -23.72
N ASN A 105 -6.60 -9.13 -24.85
CA ASN A 105 -6.31 -7.84 -25.46
C ASN A 105 -7.49 -7.28 -26.30
N ARG A 106 -8.69 -7.87 -26.20
CA ARG A 106 -9.89 -7.41 -26.90
C ARG A 106 -11.07 -7.24 -25.94
N THR A 107 -11.86 -6.19 -26.16
CA THR A 107 -13.11 -5.95 -25.44
C THR A 107 -14.22 -6.88 -25.94
N LEU A 108 -15.40 -6.86 -25.30
CA LEU A 108 -16.56 -7.62 -25.76
C LEU A 108 -17.17 -7.08 -27.07
N TRP A 109 -16.81 -5.85 -27.44
CA TRP A 109 -17.23 -5.19 -28.68
C TRP A 109 -16.11 -5.14 -29.72
N ASP A 110 -15.10 -6.00 -29.56
CA ASP A 110 -14.00 -6.21 -30.51
C ASP A 110 -13.03 -5.02 -30.69
N SER A 111 -13.05 -4.06 -29.76
CA SER A 111 -12.02 -3.02 -29.72
C SER A 111 -10.75 -3.55 -29.05
N PRO A 112 -9.57 -3.10 -29.51
CA PRO A 112 -8.31 -3.50 -28.90
C PRO A 112 -8.13 -2.85 -27.51
N ILE A 113 -7.51 -3.60 -26.61
CA ILE A 113 -6.96 -3.14 -25.33
C ILE A 113 -5.45 -3.08 -25.54
N GLU A 114 -4.97 -1.89 -25.89
CA GLU A 114 -3.57 -1.66 -26.22
C GLU A 114 -2.83 -1.13 -24.99
N PHE A 115 -1.54 -1.45 -24.92
CA PHE A 115 -0.67 -0.76 -23.99
C PHE A 115 0.69 -0.47 -24.62
N GLU A 116 1.26 0.65 -24.21
CA GLU A 116 2.59 1.10 -24.63
C GLU A 116 3.43 1.43 -23.40
N ARG A 117 4.72 1.09 -23.45
CA ARG A 117 5.71 1.53 -22.47
C ARG A 117 6.21 2.93 -22.83
N PHE A 118 6.33 3.81 -21.84
CA PHE A 118 6.81 5.17 -22.05
C PHE A 118 7.58 5.70 -20.83
N VAL A 119 8.48 6.66 -21.07
CA VAL A 119 9.18 7.40 -20.01
C VAL A 119 8.51 8.76 -19.86
N PRO A 120 7.78 9.03 -18.77
CA PRO A 120 7.24 10.35 -18.53
C PRO A 120 8.37 11.35 -18.28
N GLN A 121 8.20 12.58 -18.75
CA GLN A 121 9.14 13.66 -18.46
C GLN A 121 8.52 14.65 -17.47
N ASP A 122 9.30 15.03 -16.46
CA ASP A 122 8.99 16.19 -15.64
C ASP A 122 9.40 17.45 -16.39
N VAL A 123 8.41 18.22 -16.83
CA VAL A 123 8.56 19.46 -17.60
C VAL A 123 8.49 20.72 -16.74
N THR A 124 8.60 20.59 -15.41
CA THR A 124 8.64 21.75 -14.50
C THR A 124 9.85 22.66 -14.76
N ASP A 125 10.96 22.12 -15.27
CA ASP A 125 12.05 22.87 -15.89
C ASP A 125 12.18 22.51 -17.39
N PRO A 126 11.62 23.31 -18.31
CA PRO A 126 11.63 23.02 -19.75
C PRO A 126 13.03 22.99 -20.37
N LEU A 127 14.04 23.58 -19.70
CA LEU A 127 15.42 23.61 -20.18
C LEU A 127 16.20 22.36 -19.75
N ASN A 128 15.70 21.63 -18.75
CA ASN A 128 16.32 20.42 -18.24
C ASN A 128 15.24 19.42 -17.78
N PRO A 129 14.49 18.81 -18.73
CA PRO A 129 13.46 17.85 -18.38
C PRO A 129 14.08 16.65 -17.67
N ILE A 130 13.48 16.25 -16.55
CA ILE A 130 13.94 15.09 -15.78
C ILE A 130 13.10 13.89 -16.22
N ASP A 131 13.76 12.84 -16.69
CA ASP A 131 13.09 11.58 -16.98
C ASP A 131 12.62 10.93 -15.68
N LEU A 132 11.31 10.66 -15.62
CA LEU A 132 10.68 9.95 -14.52
C LEU A 132 10.70 8.44 -14.79
N PRO A 133 10.53 7.59 -13.74
CA PRO A 133 10.50 6.15 -13.93
C PRO A 133 9.49 5.71 -14.99
N ALA A 134 9.91 4.77 -15.85
CA ALA A 134 9.08 4.27 -16.93
C ALA A 134 7.75 3.69 -16.44
N LYS A 135 6.71 3.87 -17.25
CA LYS A 135 5.33 3.45 -16.98
C LYS A 135 4.75 2.74 -18.20
N ILE A 136 3.64 2.05 -17.99
CA ILE A 136 2.79 1.58 -19.08
C ILE A 136 1.58 2.49 -19.19
N ARG A 137 1.23 2.91 -20.41
CA ARG A 137 -0.04 3.56 -20.74
C ARG A 137 -0.93 2.54 -21.42
N PHE A 138 -2.18 2.46 -20.98
CA PHE A 138 -3.21 1.67 -21.63
C PHE A 138 -4.13 2.59 -22.43
N THR A 139 -4.61 2.08 -23.56
CA THR A 139 -5.58 2.74 -24.43
C THR A 139 -6.70 1.76 -24.77
N ILE A 140 -7.95 2.19 -24.59
CA ILE A 140 -9.15 1.40 -24.89
C ILE A 140 -10.15 2.30 -25.61
N ASP A 141 -10.68 1.86 -26.74
CA ASP A 141 -11.70 2.60 -27.47
C ASP A 141 -13.09 1.97 -27.29
N THR A 142 -14.07 2.79 -26.90
CA THR A 142 -15.48 2.39 -26.81
C THR A 142 -16.26 2.62 -28.12
N SER A 143 -15.58 3.01 -29.21
CA SER A 143 -16.15 2.91 -30.55
C SER A 143 -16.61 1.46 -30.80
N GLY A 144 -17.81 1.28 -31.35
CA GLY A 144 -18.38 -0.06 -31.54
C GLY A 144 -19.09 -0.70 -30.33
N ALA A 145 -19.05 -0.08 -29.15
CA ALA A 145 -19.74 -0.63 -27.97
C ALA A 145 -21.27 -0.61 -28.07
N THR A 146 -21.83 0.23 -28.94
CA THR A 146 -23.26 0.29 -29.23
C THR A 146 -23.62 -0.52 -30.48
N ASP A 147 -24.86 -1.01 -30.55
CA ASP A 147 -25.34 -1.83 -31.68
C ASP A 147 -25.33 -1.07 -33.03
N ASN A 148 -25.24 0.26 -33.01
CA ASN A 148 -25.14 1.11 -34.19
C ASN A 148 -23.69 1.40 -34.60
N GLY A 149 -22.70 0.85 -33.91
CA GLY A 149 -21.29 1.14 -34.13
C GLY A 149 -20.84 2.53 -33.68
N ALA A 150 -21.74 3.34 -33.12
CA ALA A 150 -21.40 4.62 -32.53
C ALA A 150 -20.63 4.39 -31.23
N GLY A 151 -19.63 5.22 -30.95
CA GLY A 151 -18.93 5.15 -29.68
C GLY A 151 -19.77 5.68 -28.52
N ASP A 152 -19.55 5.09 -27.35
CA ASP A 152 -20.28 5.42 -26.13
C ASP A 152 -19.37 6.17 -25.15
N ILE A 153 -19.55 7.49 -25.09
CA ILE A 153 -18.81 8.36 -24.17
C ILE A 153 -19.19 8.08 -22.70
N GLY A 154 -20.43 7.65 -22.44
CA GLY A 154 -20.86 7.25 -21.10
C GLY A 154 -20.09 6.02 -20.64
N LEU A 155 -20.02 4.99 -21.49
CA LEU A 155 -19.17 3.81 -21.25
C LEU A 155 -17.70 4.16 -21.06
N ALA A 156 -17.17 5.09 -21.87
CA ALA A 156 -15.79 5.53 -21.72
C ALA A 156 -15.54 6.17 -20.36
N MET A 157 -16.44 7.05 -19.92
CA MET A 157 -16.35 7.71 -18.60
C MET A 157 -16.47 6.70 -17.45
N GLU A 158 -17.39 5.74 -17.53
CA GLU A 158 -17.54 4.72 -16.49
C GLU A 158 -16.29 3.84 -16.41
N LEU A 159 -15.80 3.33 -17.54
CA LEU A 159 -14.56 2.53 -17.59
C LEU A 159 -13.37 3.32 -17.04
N ALA A 160 -13.21 4.58 -17.44
CA ALA A 160 -12.14 5.44 -16.94
C ALA A 160 -12.21 5.63 -15.42
N SER A 161 -13.41 5.65 -14.83
CA SER A 161 -13.59 5.80 -13.37
C SER A 161 -13.03 4.64 -12.56
N HIS A 162 -12.88 3.46 -13.16
CA HIS A 162 -12.28 2.29 -12.53
C HIS A 162 -10.75 2.36 -12.45
N PHE A 163 -10.11 3.24 -13.23
CA PHE A 163 -8.67 3.34 -13.32
C PHE A 163 -8.15 4.66 -12.73
N PRO A 164 -7.09 4.63 -11.90
CA PRO A 164 -6.52 5.84 -11.35
C PRO A 164 -5.95 6.72 -12.46
N ALA A 165 -6.30 8.01 -12.42
CA ALA A 165 -5.94 8.98 -13.47
C ALA A 165 -6.40 8.57 -14.88
N GLY A 166 -7.50 7.82 -14.99
CA GLY A 166 -8.20 7.59 -16.25
C GLY A 166 -8.67 8.90 -16.87
N SER A 167 -8.37 9.07 -18.14
CA SER A 167 -8.80 10.21 -18.94
C SER A 167 -9.56 9.74 -20.17
N VAL A 168 -10.51 10.54 -20.63
CA VAL A 168 -11.36 10.23 -21.78
C VAL A 168 -11.23 11.35 -22.80
N ILE A 169 -10.92 11.00 -24.05
CA ILE A 169 -10.93 11.91 -25.20
C ILE A 169 -11.85 11.30 -26.25
N GLY A 170 -13.05 11.86 -26.39
CA GLY A 170 -14.07 11.28 -27.25
C GLY A 170 -14.56 9.94 -26.70
N THR A 171 -14.15 8.83 -27.32
CA THR A 171 -14.49 7.44 -26.93
C THR A 171 -13.26 6.66 -26.47
N GLU A 172 -12.09 7.28 -26.55
CA GLU A 172 -10.84 6.69 -26.15
C GLU A 172 -10.57 6.95 -24.67
N ILE A 173 -10.28 5.88 -23.94
CA ILE A 173 -9.89 5.88 -22.55
C ILE A 173 -8.38 5.69 -22.51
N SER A 174 -7.68 6.54 -21.77
CA SER A 174 -6.27 6.34 -21.46
C SER A 174 -5.97 6.46 -19.98
N PHE A 175 -5.15 5.57 -19.46
CA PHE A 175 -4.64 5.62 -18.09
C PHE A 175 -3.22 5.06 -18.03
N SER A 176 -2.48 5.41 -16.98
CA SER A 176 -1.11 4.95 -16.81
C SER A 176 -0.95 4.13 -15.54
N VAL A 177 -0.19 3.04 -15.64
CA VAL A 177 0.17 2.18 -14.53
C VAL A 177 1.63 2.39 -14.20
N SER A 178 1.91 2.64 -12.92
CA SER A 178 3.27 2.78 -12.41
C SER A 178 3.83 1.43 -11.96
N ARG A 179 5.14 1.38 -11.72
CA ARG A 179 5.83 0.20 -11.19
C ARG A 179 5.17 -0.33 -9.90
N PRO A 180 5.21 -1.64 -9.65
CA PRO A 180 4.57 -2.22 -8.49
C PRO A 180 5.20 -1.68 -7.20
N ALA A 181 4.38 -1.36 -6.19
CA ALA A 181 4.83 -0.72 -4.95
C ALA A 181 5.83 -1.57 -4.14
N VAL A 182 5.79 -2.90 -4.32
CA VAL A 182 6.73 -3.82 -3.69
C VAL A 182 8.17 -3.59 -4.16
N ASP A 183 8.41 -3.23 -5.43
CA ASP A 183 9.76 -2.87 -5.89
C ASP A 183 10.24 -1.57 -5.25
N ILE A 184 9.34 -0.61 -5.01
CA ILE A 184 9.70 0.64 -4.31
C ILE A 184 10.08 0.34 -2.86
N ALA A 185 9.31 -0.50 -2.17
CA ALA A 185 9.58 -0.91 -0.80
C ALA A 185 10.86 -1.75 -0.68
N HIS A 186 11.13 -2.65 -1.63
CA HIS A 186 12.33 -3.48 -1.65
C HIS A 186 13.58 -2.63 -1.96
N ASN A 187 13.52 -1.77 -2.98
CA ASN A 187 14.62 -0.90 -3.37
C ASN A 187 14.96 0.16 -2.29
N ALA A 188 14.01 0.47 -1.40
CA ALA A 188 14.23 1.34 -0.24
C ALA A 188 14.89 0.63 0.96
N LEU A 189 14.87 -0.71 1.02
CA LEU A 189 15.38 -1.48 2.16
C LEU A 189 16.62 -2.33 1.82
N THR A 190 16.67 -2.94 0.62
CA THR A 190 17.83 -3.67 0.07
C THR A 190 17.67 -3.87 -1.45
N ARG A 191 18.67 -3.48 -2.27
CA ARG A 191 18.67 -3.80 -3.71
C ARG A 191 18.67 -5.31 -3.92
N THR A 192 17.77 -5.79 -4.77
CA THR A 192 17.55 -7.22 -5.08
C THR A 192 18.74 -7.88 -5.80
N ASP A 193 19.63 -7.08 -6.38
CA ASP A 193 20.83 -7.54 -7.07
C ASP A 193 21.97 -7.95 -6.11
N GLY A 194 21.81 -7.74 -4.80
CA GLY A 194 22.82 -8.05 -3.79
C GLY A 194 24.12 -7.24 -3.92
N THR A 195 24.20 -6.30 -4.86
CA THR A 195 25.43 -5.55 -5.18
C THR A 195 25.73 -4.44 -4.18
N ASN A 196 24.70 -3.99 -3.45
CA ASN A 196 24.81 -3.13 -2.29
C ASN A 196 23.96 -3.69 -1.15
N LEU A 197 24.44 -4.77 -0.52
CA LEU A 197 24.08 -5.04 0.86
C LEU A 197 24.41 -3.80 1.71
N PRO A 198 23.72 -3.51 2.82
CA PRO A 198 24.25 -2.60 3.83
C PRO A 198 25.60 -3.16 4.28
N THR A 199 26.71 -2.67 3.72
CA THR A 199 27.99 -3.40 3.65
C THR A 199 28.77 -3.45 4.97
N ALA A 200 28.12 -3.45 6.15
CA ALA A 200 28.87 -3.62 7.38
C ALA A 200 28.14 -4.16 8.60
N HIS A 201 26.86 -3.85 8.86
CA HIS A 201 26.38 -3.93 10.24
C HIS A 201 24.91 -4.29 10.46
N TRP A 202 24.19 -4.79 9.45
CA TRP A 202 22.80 -5.22 9.64
C TRP A 202 22.70 -6.73 9.44
N ASP A 203 22.86 -7.48 10.54
CA ASP A 203 22.63 -8.93 10.57
C ASP A 203 21.17 -9.19 10.94
N PHE A 204 20.49 -9.98 10.12
CA PHE A 204 19.08 -10.31 10.29
C PHE A 204 18.96 -11.82 10.51
N ASP A 205 18.72 -12.24 11.77
CA ASP A 205 18.45 -13.63 12.13
C ASP A 205 16.95 -13.84 12.43
N GLY A 206 16.22 -14.35 11.44
CA GLY A 206 14.78 -14.56 11.52
C GLY A 206 14.01 -13.24 11.61
N PHE A 207 13.27 -13.03 12.71
CA PHE A 207 12.54 -11.78 12.98
C PHE A 207 13.36 -10.77 13.81
N ASN A 208 14.63 -11.06 14.07
CA ASN A 208 15.50 -10.21 14.90
C ASN A 208 16.56 -9.52 14.04
N ILE A 209 16.91 -8.29 14.44
CA ILE A 209 18.09 -7.58 13.95
C ILE A 209 19.16 -7.79 15.01
N THR A 210 20.14 -8.66 14.72
CA THR A 210 21.16 -9.13 15.66
C THR A 210 22.39 -8.23 15.68
N GLU A 211 22.65 -7.53 14.59
CA GLU A 211 23.61 -6.44 14.50
C GLU A 211 22.92 -5.28 13.82
N MET A 212 22.94 -4.09 14.41
CA MET A 212 22.44 -2.87 13.77
C MET A 212 23.62 -1.91 13.67
N GLY A 213 23.81 -1.34 12.47
CA GLY A 213 24.77 -0.27 12.26
C GLY A 213 24.42 0.97 13.08
N ASP A 214 25.30 1.95 12.99
CA ASP A 214 25.08 3.22 13.64
C ASP A 214 23.79 3.90 13.14
N MET A 215 23.10 4.58 14.06
CA MET A 215 21.84 5.26 13.81
C MET A 215 22.09 6.76 13.73
N ASN A 216 21.84 7.34 12.57
CA ASN A 216 21.95 8.78 12.34
C ASN A 216 20.56 9.38 12.23
N PHE A 217 20.31 10.49 12.92
CA PHE A 217 19.08 11.26 12.71
C PHE A 217 19.25 12.14 11.48
N LYS A 218 18.34 11.99 10.50
CA LYS A 218 18.39 12.64 9.18
C LYS A 218 18.56 14.17 9.22
N ASP A 219 18.16 14.82 10.31
CA ASP A 219 18.18 16.29 10.45
C ASP A 219 19.04 16.77 11.64
N TYR A 220 19.79 15.87 12.28
CA TYR A 220 20.71 16.23 13.37
C TYR A 220 22.14 16.18 12.85
N ILE A 221 22.60 17.33 12.36
CA ILE A 221 23.91 17.50 11.71
C ILE A 221 24.85 18.21 12.69
N GLY A 222 26.05 17.66 12.88
CA GLY A 222 27.09 18.21 13.73
C GLY A 222 27.66 19.53 13.19
N GLY A 223 28.48 20.20 13.99
CA GLY A 223 29.11 21.47 13.60
C GLY A 223 30.06 21.37 12.39
N ASP A 224 30.38 20.16 11.94
CA ASP A 224 31.22 19.84 10.78
C ASP A 224 30.40 19.46 9.53
N GLY A 225 29.06 19.51 9.61
CA GLY A 225 28.19 19.16 8.48
C GLY A 225 27.94 17.66 8.32
N THR A 226 28.44 16.81 9.23
CA THR A 226 28.20 15.36 9.20
C THR A 226 26.97 14.99 10.06
N PRO A 227 26.14 14.01 9.65
CA PRO A 227 25.08 13.50 10.51
C PRO A 227 25.66 12.99 11.83
N VAL A 228 25.08 13.42 12.96
CA VAL A 228 25.56 13.01 14.27
C VAL A 228 25.20 11.54 14.49
N SER A 229 26.26 10.74 14.49
CA SER A 229 26.28 9.34 14.88
C SER A 229 25.87 9.15 16.33
N LEU A 230 24.90 8.26 16.61
CA LEU A 230 24.60 7.88 17.99
C LEU A 230 25.75 7.10 18.65
N ARG A 231 26.53 6.38 17.84
CA ARG A 231 27.73 5.65 18.29
C ARG A 231 28.90 6.56 18.61
N ASP A 232 29.17 7.57 17.79
CA ASP A 232 30.36 8.42 17.90
C ASP A 232 30.12 9.63 18.83
N SER A 233 28.87 9.91 19.24
CA SER A 233 28.56 11.22 19.81
C SER A 233 28.80 11.37 21.32
N VAL A 234 28.46 10.45 22.23
CA VAL A 234 28.51 10.81 23.68
C VAL A 234 28.73 9.66 24.68
N PHE A 235 28.45 8.40 24.32
CA PHE A 235 28.31 7.32 25.32
C PHE A 235 29.21 6.10 25.02
N ASP A 236 29.98 5.67 26.03
CA ASP A 236 30.86 4.49 26.01
C ASP A 236 30.08 3.17 25.88
N THR A 237 28.83 3.14 26.30
CA THR A 237 27.96 1.95 26.16
C THR A 237 26.50 2.35 26.07
N ILE A 238 25.78 1.71 25.14
CA ILE A 238 24.33 1.83 24.97
C ILE A 238 23.77 0.42 24.92
N SER A 239 22.94 0.03 25.90
CA SER A 239 22.32 -1.30 25.90
C SER A 239 21.04 -1.32 26.74
N LEU A 240 20.19 -2.31 26.48
CA LEU A 240 19.01 -2.62 27.29
C LEU A 240 19.40 -3.52 28.46
N TYR A 241 18.98 -3.15 29.66
CA TYR A 241 19.20 -3.91 30.87
C TYR A 241 17.90 -4.14 31.61
N SER A 242 17.74 -5.37 32.09
CA SER A 242 16.62 -5.78 32.90
C SER A 242 16.70 -5.24 34.33
N HIS A 243 15.57 -5.14 35.02
CA HIS A 243 15.57 -4.85 36.45
C HIS A 243 16.48 -5.84 37.22
N GLY A 244 17.34 -5.29 38.08
CA GLY A 244 18.30 -6.04 38.89
C GLY A 244 19.58 -6.45 38.16
N SER A 245 19.71 -6.09 36.87
CA SER A 245 20.92 -6.38 36.10
C SER A 245 22.07 -5.45 36.48
N TYR A 246 23.29 -5.94 36.30
CA TYR A 246 24.51 -5.17 36.53
C TYR A 246 25.12 -4.66 35.24
N ILE A 247 25.64 -3.44 35.28
CA ILE A 247 26.38 -2.77 34.20
C ILE A 247 27.79 -2.49 34.71
N ASN A 248 28.81 -2.87 33.95
CA ASN A 248 30.19 -2.52 34.29
C ASN A 248 30.42 -1.02 34.07
N LYS A 249 31.12 -0.36 34.98
CA LYS A 249 31.53 1.04 34.79
C LYS A 249 32.59 1.11 33.69
N PRO A 250 32.50 2.08 32.75
CA PRO A 250 33.55 2.30 31.77
C PRO A 250 34.86 2.74 32.44
N SER A 251 35.99 2.39 31.83
CA SER A 251 37.32 2.81 32.31
C SER A 251 37.59 4.24 31.86
N CYS A 252 37.52 5.18 32.80
CA CYS A 252 37.70 6.60 32.48
C CYS A 252 39.15 7.07 32.53
N PRO A 253 39.54 8.02 31.66
CA PRO A 253 40.85 8.67 31.72
C PRO A 253 41.00 9.50 33.01
N ALA A 254 42.24 9.79 33.39
CA ALA A 254 42.54 10.58 34.57
C ALA A 254 41.84 11.94 34.54
N GLY A 255 41.19 12.32 35.66
CA GLY A 255 40.40 13.56 35.77
C GLY A 255 38.94 13.44 35.31
N SER A 256 38.47 12.24 34.96
CA SER A 256 37.07 11.97 34.61
C SER A 256 36.43 10.92 35.53
N ILE A 257 35.11 10.95 35.65
CA ILE A 257 34.30 10.00 36.40
C ILE A 257 33.27 9.31 35.50
N SER A 258 33.03 8.03 35.75
CA SER A 258 32.02 7.27 35.05
C SER A 258 30.61 7.72 35.45
N LYS A 259 29.72 7.90 34.48
CA LYS A 259 28.32 8.31 34.65
C LYS A 259 27.40 7.38 33.90
N ILE A 260 26.17 7.28 34.42
CA ILE A 260 25.10 6.48 33.85
C ILE A 260 23.81 7.28 33.76
N TYR A 261 23.13 7.18 32.62
CA TYR A 261 21.80 7.72 32.36
C TYR A 261 20.88 6.57 32.02
N LEU A 262 19.69 6.56 32.60
CA LEU A 262 18.72 5.50 32.40
C LEU A 262 17.43 6.08 31.83
N GLY A 263 16.97 5.52 30.72
CA GLY A 263 15.64 5.74 30.17
C GLY A 263 14.76 4.51 30.37
N MET A 264 13.47 4.68 30.62
CA MET A 264 12.54 3.55 30.58
C MET A 264 12.37 3.10 29.12
N SER A 265 12.50 1.80 28.86
CA SER A 265 12.27 1.23 27.52
C SER A 265 11.01 0.36 27.48
N GLN A 266 10.90 -0.60 28.39
CA GLN A 266 9.79 -1.54 28.42
C GLN A 266 9.33 -1.81 29.84
N LEU A 267 8.01 -1.85 30.02
CA LEU A 267 7.39 -2.33 31.25
C LEU A 267 6.15 -3.16 30.89
N VAL A 268 6.11 -4.40 31.37
CA VAL A 268 4.98 -5.32 31.17
C VAL A 268 4.32 -5.57 32.52
N GLY A 269 3.14 -5.00 32.72
CA GLY A 269 2.30 -5.34 33.88
C GLY A 269 1.69 -6.73 33.70
N ARG A 270 1.96 -7.66 34.64
CA ARG A 270 1.25 -8.95 34.70
C ARG A 270 0.38 -9.05 35.95
N ASN A 271 -0.79 -9.67 35.80
CA ASN A 271 -1.81 -9.98 36.81
C ASN A 271 -2.65 -8.78 37.31
N SER A 272 -3.59 -9.08 38.23
CA SER A 272 -4.53 -8.17 38.91
C SER A 272 -3.91 -7.02 39.72
N LYS A 273 -2.60 -6.79 39.58
CA LYS A 273 -1.81 -5.81 40.33
C LYS A 273 -1.49 -4.55 39.53
N ALA A 274 -1.63 -4.57 38.20
CA ALA A 274 -1.41 -3.42 37.32
C ALA A 274 -2.76 -2.85 36.81
N VAL A 275 -3.70 -2.57 37.72
CA VAL A 275 -5.04 -2.09 37.33
C VAL A 275 -4.99 -0.64 36.84
N LYS A 276 -4.05 0.17 37.36
CA LYS A 276 -3.76 1.55 36.91
C LYS A 276 -2.26 1.81 37.07
N MET A 277 -1.59 2.15 35.98
CA MET A 277 -0.19 2.56 35.99
C MET A 277 -0.12 4.06 36.26
N GLY A 278 0.60 4.45 37.33
CA GLY A 278 0.83 5.84 37.69
C GLY A 278 2.15 6.33 37.11
N SER A 279 3.10 6.65 37.99
CA SER A 279 4.45 7.03 37.62
C SER A 279 5.38 5.82 37.45
N PHE A 280 6.49 6.03 36.76
CA PHE A 280 7.58 5.07 36.70
C PHE A 280 8.90 5.77 36.95
N GLN A 281 9.89 5.01 37.41
CA GLN A 281 11.22 5.51 37.68
C GLN A 281 12.27 4.46 37.35
N THR A 282 13.35 4.92 36.72
CA THR A 282 14.58 4.17 36.50
C THR A 282 15.70 4.88 37.28
N TYR A 283 16.54 4.11 37.97
CA TYR A 283 17.69 4.65 38.70
C TYR A 283 18.79 3.60 38.84
N ALA A 284 20.03 4.06 38.91
CA ALA A 284 21.20 3.20 39.09
C ALA A 284 21.65 3.26 40.56
N THR A 285 22.05 2.12 41.11
CA THR A 285 22.70 2.05 42.42
C THR A 285 24.15 1.63 42.24
N ASP A 286 25.07 2.36 42.89
CA ASP A 286 26.49 2.04 42.85
C ASP A 286 26.79 0.74 43.61
N SER A 287 27.49 -0.18 42.96
CA SER A 287 27.93 -1.47 43.51
C SER A 287 29.42 -1.70 43.21
N GLY A 288 30.24 -0.67 43.44
CA GLY A 288 31.69 -0.76 43.29
C GLY A 288 32.13 -0.59 41.84
N SER A 289 32.58 -1.68 41.20
CA SER A 289 32.97 -1.66 39.77
C SER A 289 31.78 -1.71 38.81
N ARG A 290 30.56 -1.80 39.34
CA ARG A 290 29.32 -1.96 38.58
C ARG A 290 28.21 -1.04 39.10
N TRP A 291 27.23 -0.77 38.25
CA TRP A 291 25.93 -0.23 38.64
C TRP A 291 24.85 -1.30 38.58
N MET A 292 23.94 -1.32 39.54
CA MET A 292 22.72 -2.13 39.48
C MET A 292 21.57 -1.28 38.95
N VAL A 293 20.89 -1.78 37.92
CA VAL A 293 19.75 -1.10 37.30
C VAL A 293 18.48 -1.39 38.08
N ASN A 294 17.85 -0.35 38.58
CA ASN A 294 16.59 -0.42 39.28
C ASN A 294 15.48 0.22 38.47
N ILE A 295 14.35 -0.48 38.40
CA ILE A 295 13.15 -0.07 37.71
C ILE A 295 12.03 -0.24 38.70
N ARG A 296 11.19 0.78 38.87
CA ARG A 296 9.99 0.67 39.69
C ARG A 296 8.86 1.45 39.04
N TYR A 297 7.64 0.99 39.26
CA TYR A 297 6.44 1.68 38.81
C TYR A 297 5.44 1.78 39.95
N TYR A 298 4.68 2.86 39.94
CA TYR A 298 3.63 3.11 40.91
C TYR A 298 2.33 2.51 40.37
N THR A 299 1.69 1.69 41.18
CA THR A 299 0.40 1.07 40.83
C THR A 299 -0.55 1.07 42.02
N GLN A 300 -1.80 0.71 41.78
CA GLN A 300 -2.85 0.65 42.79
C GLN A 300 -3.37 -0.78 42.94
N ASN A 301 -3.56 -1.23 44.19
CA ASN A 301 -4.21 -2.51 44.45
C ASN A 301 -5.73 -2.43 44.17
N THR A 302 -6.42 -3.56 44.25
CA THR A 302 -7.89 -3.64 44.06
C THR A 302 -8.70 -2.80 45.05
N SER A 303 -8.08 -2.34 46.15
CA SER A 303 -8.66 -1.46 47.15
C SER A 303 -8.32 0.02 46.93
N GLY A 304 -7.64 0.38 45.83
CA GLY A 304 -7.27 1.75 45.47
C GLY A 304 -6.05 2.31 46.22
N VAL A 305 -5.36 1.52 47.04
CA VAL A 305 -4.15 1.95 47.74
C VAL A 305 -2.97 1.87 46.77
N GLY A 306 -2.27 2.99 46.60
CA GLY A 306 -1.10 3.07 45.72
C GLY A 306 0.19 2.63 46.40
N TYR A 307 1.05 1.94 45.65
CA TYR A 307 2.34 1.44 46.11
C TYR A 307 3.35 1.36 44.96
N TRP A 308 4.63 1.33 45.29
CA TRP A 308 5.71 1.08 44.33
C TRP A 308 5.92 -0.43 44.17
N GLU A 309 5.94 -0.90 42.93
CA GLU A 309 6.23 -2.27 42.57
C GLU A 309 7.50 -2.33 41.70
N TYR A 310 8.23 -3.43 41.84
CA TYR A 310 9.43 -3.72 41.05
C TYR A 310 9.07 -4.82 40.05
N PRO A 311 9.25 -4.60 38.74
CA PRO A 311 9.04 -5.64 37.75
C PRO A 311 10.10 -6.73 37.91
N ASP A 312 9.80 -7.96 37.53
CA ASP A 312 10.84 -8.97 37.38
C ASP A 312 11.79 -8.65 36.19
N GLY A 313 12.90 -9.38 36.10
CA GLY A 313 13.90 -9.15 35.07
C GLY A 313 13.41 -9.34 33.63
N ASN A 314 12.29 -10.03 33.39
CA ASN A 314 11.74 -10.20 32.04
C ASN A 314 10.70 -9.12 31.71
N ASN A 315 10.11 -8.49 32.72
CA ASN A 315 8.99 -7.58 32.60
C ASN A 315 9.37 -6.10 32.73
N GLY A 316 10.63 -5.77 33.05
CA GLY A 316 11.12 -4.39 33.07
C GLY A 316 12.48 -4.27 32.41
N LYS A 317 12.58 -3.42 31.38
CA LYS A 317 13.84 -3.08 30.71
C LYS A 317 14.06 -1.57 30.69
N ALA A 318 15.27 -1.17 31.04
CA ALA A 318 15.76 0.20 30.93
C ALA A 318 16.83 0.29 29.86
N LEU A 319 16.79 1.35 29.07
CA LEU A 319 17.88 1.74 28.19
C LEU A 319 18.93 2.44 29.04
N ALA A 320 20.16 1.91 29.05
CA ALA A 320 21.26 2.49 29.80
C ALA A 320 22.29 3.10 28.85
N PHE A 321 22.70 4.32 29.17
CA PHE A 321 23.78 5.04 28.53
C PHE A 321 24.87 5.27 29.56
N THR A 322 26.10 4.85 29.27
CA THR A 322 27.25 5.17 30.15
C THR A 322 28.25 6.06 29.43
N ARG A 323 28.94 6.93 30.16
CA ARG A 323 30.03 7.76 29.63
C ARG A 323 30.99 8.16 30.73
N CYS A 324 32.18 8.59 30.34
CA CYS A 324 33.04 9.39 31.20
C CYS A 324 32.67 10.88 31.13
N GLU A 325 32.66 11.56 32.28
CA GLU A 325 32.50 13.01 32.40
C GLU A 325 33.68 13.60 33.17
N THR A 326 34.23 14.70 32.69
CA THR A 326 35.25 15.47 33.41
C THR A 326 34.68 16.01 34.72
N ILE A 327 35.48 15.93 35.80
CA ILE A 327 35.09 16.43 37.14
C ILE A 327 34.98 17.95 37.15
#